data_AF-A0A534WID0-F1
#
_entry.id   AF-A0A534WID0-F1
#
_cell.length_a   1.000
_cell.length_b   1.000
_cell.length_c   1.000
_cell.angle_alpha   90.00
_cell.angle_beta   90.00
_cell.angle_gamma   90.00
#
_symmetry.space_group_name_H-M   'P 1'
#
loop_
_entity.id
_entity.type
_entity.pdbx_description
1 polymer ?
#
loop_
_entity_poly.entity_id
_entity_poly.type
_entity_poly.pdbx_seq_one_letter_code
_entity_poly.pdbx_strand_id
1 'polypeptide(L)'
;CPVARVTNLSRALERMKEQGIWTVALAAEADQELSALDLTVPTALVLGSEGAGVRPLVRKTCDHLARIPMAGQVGSLNVAAAGAVALYEIARQRLPRSKM
;
A
#
# COMPACT_ATOMS: atom_id res chain seq x y z
N CYS A 1 -13.11 -3.57 16.19
CA CYS A 1 -12.10 -3.06 15.24
C CYS A 1 -12.55 -1.69 14.76
N PRO A 2 -11.74 -0.63 14.88
CA PRO A 2 -12.17 0.70 14.43
C PRO A 2 -12.33 0.68 12.90
N VAL A 3 -13.51 1.10 12.42
CA VAL A 3 -13.81 1.27 11.00
C VAL A 3 -14.29 2.69 10.80
N ALA A 4 -13.62 3.44 9.93
CA ALA A 4 -14.02 4.79 9.56
C ALA A 4 -14.50 4.79 8.10
N ARG A 5 -15.69 5.32 7.86
CA ARG A 5 -16.22 5.58 6.52
C ARG A 5 -16.03 7.04 6.19
N VAL A 6 -15.48 7.33 5.01
CA VAL A 6 -15.25 8.69 4.52
C VAL A 6 -16.07 8.92 3.26
N THR A 7 -16.52 10.16 3.07
CA THR A 7 -17.26 10.56 1.87
C THR A 7 -16.36 10.70 0.65
N ASN A 8 -15.10 11.09 0.84
CA ASN A 8 -14.11 11.25 -0.21
C ASN A 8 -12.76 10.70 0.25
N LEU A 9 -12.30 9.63 -0.40
CA LEU A 9 -11.05 8.97 -0.06
C LEU A 9 -9.82 9.82 -0.38
N SER A 10 -9.79 10.55 -1.51
CA SER A 10 -8.66 11.42 -1.87
C SER A 10 -8.42 12.50 -0.81
N ARG A 11 -9.50 13.16 -0.35
CA ARG A 11 -9.39 14.15 0.75
C ARG A 11 -8.90 13.53 2.06
N ALA A 12 -9.29 12.29 2.35
CA ALA A 12 -8.79 11.58 3.54
C ALA A 12 -7.29 11.27 3.43
N LEU A 13 -6.83 10.86 2.25
CA LEU A 13 -5.40 10.60 1.99
C LEU A 13 -4.57 11.88 2.06
N GLU A 14 -5.05 13.00 1.51
CA GLU A 14 -4.39 14.31 1.64
C GLU A 14 -4.20 14.71 3.10
N ARG A 15 -5.23 14.53 3.94
CA ARG A 15 -5.13 14.80 5.37
C ARG A 15 -4.12 13.91 6.09
N MET A 16 -4.02 12.64 5.69
CA MET A 16 -3.00 11.73 6.23
C MET A 16 -1.59 12.20 5.85
N LYS A 17 -1.40 12.67 4.61
CA LYS A 17 -0.13 13.23 4.13
C LYS A 17 0.29 14.47 4.91
N GLU A 18 -0.65 15.38 5.17
CA GLU A 18 -0.43 16.57 6.02
C GLU A 18 0.01 16.21 7.44
N GLN A 19 -0.33 15.01 7.92
CA GLN A 19 0.07 14.47 9.23
C GLN A 19 1.38 13.68 9.18
N GLY A 20 2.09 13.68 8.05
CA GLY A 20 3.35 12.94 7.88
C GLY A 20 3.18 11.43 7.68
N ILE A 21 1.98 10.98 7.28
CA ILE A 21 1.71 9.57 6.96
C ILE A 21 1.87 9.37 5.45
N TRP A 22 2.79 8.51 5.05
CA TRP A 22 2.98 8.14 3.65
C TRP A 22 1.83 7.32 3.12
N THR A 23 1.35 7.65 1.94
CA THR A 23 0.26 6.93 1.28
C THR A 23 0.82 6.06 0.17
N VAL A 24 0.66 4.74 0.30
CA VAL A 24 1.25 3.73 -0.61
C VAL A 24 0.13 2.95 -1.27
N ALA A 25 -0.04 3.09 -2.58
CA ALA A 25 -0.99 2.31 -3.35
C ALA A 25 -0.35 1.05 -3.94
N LEU A 26 -1.04 -0.10 -3.82
CA LEU A 26 -0.63 -1.31 -4.51
C LEU A 26 -1.19 -1.36 -5.93
N ALA A 27 -0.31 -1.52 -6.90
CA ALA A 27 -0.65 -1.69 -8.31
C ALA A 27 0.36 -2.65 -8.96
N ALA A 28 -0.13 -3.59 -9.77
CA ALA A 28 0.74 -4.61 -10.39
C ALA A 28 1.70 -3.99 -11.42
N GLU A 29 1.26 -2.91 -12.07
CA GLU A 29 1.99 -2.12 -13.06
C GLU A 29 2.94 -1.08 -12.46
N ALA A 30 3.14 -1.06 -11.14
CA ALA A 30 4.06 -0.11 -10.52
C ALA A 30 5.51 -0.46 -10.82
N ASP A 31 6.35 0.55 -11.06
CA ASP A 31 7.78 0.37 -11.32
C ASP A 31 8.58 0.00 -10.06
N GLN A 32 8.10 0.44 -8.90
CA GLN A 32 8.77 0.22 -7.62
C GLN A 32 8.23 -1.03 -6.91
N GLU A 33 9.12 -1.85 -6.35
CA GLU A 33 8.72 -2.97 -5.51
C GLU A 33 8.41 -2.49 -4.09
N LEU A 34 7.40 -3.11 -3.47
CA LEU A 34 7.00 -2.78 -2.10
C LEU A 34 8.15 -2.97 -1.10
N SER A 35 8.97 -3.99 -1.30
CA SER A 35 10.16 -4.29 -0.48
C SER A 35 11.28 -3.24 -0.62
N ALA A 36 11.26 -2.43 -1.69
CA ALA A 36 12.25 -1.39 -1.94
C ALA A 36 11.85 -0.03 -1.32
N LEU A 37 10.61 0.10 -0.84
CA LEU A 37 10.17 1.27 -0.09
C LEU A 37 10.62 1.17 1.37
N ASP A 38 10.94 2.32 1.96
CA ASP A 38 11.07 2.44 3.41
C ASP A 38 9.68 2.48 4.04
N LEU A 39 9.24 1.36 4.61
CA LEU A 39 7.96 1.20 5.28
C LEU A 39 8.11 1.28 6.81
N THR A 40 9.27 1.71 7.31
CA THR A 40 9.50 1.95 8.74
C THR A 40 8.81 3.23 9.23
N VAL A 41 8.59 4.18 8.32
CA VAL A 41 7.86 5.43 8.55
C VAL A 41 6.34 5.20 8.70
N PRO A 42 5.56 6.12 9.27
CA PRO A 42 4.11 6.03 9.28
C PRO A 42 3.53 5.87 7.88
N THR A 43 2.70 4.84 7.66
CA THR A 43 2.24 4.46 6.31
C THR A 43 0.75 4.10 6.32
N ALA A 44 0.02 4.63 5.36
CA ALA A 44 -1.33 4.27 4.99
C ALA A 44 -1.29 3.45 3.68
N LEU A 45 -1.65 2.17 3.77
CA LEU A 45 -1.74 1.28 2.62
C LEU A 45 -3.08 1.48 1.90
N VAL A 46 -3.04 1.65 0.58
CA VAL A 46 -4.21 1.80 -0.28
C VAL A 46 -4.33 0.57 -1.17
N LEU A 47 -5.43 -0.17 -0.95
CA LEU A 47 -5.76 -1.36 -1.71
C LEU A 47 -6.87 -1.04 -2.72
N GLY A 48 -6.69 -1.50 -3.96
CA GLY A 48 -7.68 -1.37 -5.01
C GLY A 48 -8.82 -2.39 -4.89
N SER A 49 -9.87 -2.18 -5.67
CA SER A 49 -10.89 -3.22 -5.88
C SER A 49 -10.34 -4.35 -6.76
N GLU A 50 -10.87 -5.56 -6.57
CA GLU A 50 -10.52 -6.71 -7.42
C GLU A 50 -10.81 -6.39 -8.89
N GLY A 51 -9.87 -6.70 -9.78
CA GLY A 51 -9.94 -6.39 -11.22
C GLY A 51 -9.64 -4.93 -11.56
N ALA A 52 -10.46 -3.98 -11.11
CA ALA A 52 -10.34 -2.57 -11.52
C ALA A 52 -9.16 -1.82 -10.85
N GLY A 53 -8.55 -2.41 -9.81
CA GLY A 53 -7.41 -1.82 -9.11
C GLY A 53 -7.78 -0.54 -8.33
N VAL A 54 -6.80 0.33 -8.15
CA VAL A 54 -6.98 1.61 -7.45
C VAL A 54 -7.52 2.66 -8.43
N ARG A 55 -8.58 3.38 -8.02
CA ARG A 55 -9.17 4.44 -8.86
C ARG A 55 -8.12 5.47 -9.28
N PRO A 56 -8.13 5.99 -10.53
CA PRO A 56 -7.10 6.88 -11.04
C PRO A 56 -6.83 8.12 -10.17
N LEU A 57 -7.88 8.73 -9.61
CA LEU A 57 -7.73 9.89 -8.73
C LEU A 57 -7.01 9.52 -7.42
N VAL A 58 -7.40 8.40 -6.81
CA VAL A 58 -6.78 7.90 -5.56
C VAL A 58 -5.32 7.56 -5.80
N ARG A 59 -5.02 6.90 -6.93
CA ARG A 59 -3.65 6.58 -7.36
C ARG A 59 -2.77 7.83 -7.49
N LYS A 60 -3.30 8.91 -8.08
CA LYS A 60 -2.59 10.20 -8.22
C LYS A 60 -2.39 10.93 -6.90
N THR A 61 -3.27 10.73 -5.92
CA THR A 61 -3.16 11.33 -4.60
C THR A 61 -2.08 10.64 -3.74
N CYS A 62 -1.82 9.36 -3.99
CA CYS A 62 -0.84 8.58 -3.23
C CYS A 62 0.59 9.07 -3.47
N ASP A 63 1.43 9.02 -2.44
CA ASP A 63 2.84 9.38 -2.51
C ASP A 63 3.65 8.36 -3.30
N HIS A 64 3.33 7.09 -3.09
CA HIS A 64 4.03 5.98 -3.70
C HIS A 64 3.06 5.01 -4.36
N LEU A 65 3.53 4.42 -5.45
CA LEU A 65 2.90 3.30 -6.11
C LEU A 65 3.88 2.14 -6.08
N ALA A 66 3.45 1.00 -5.54
CA ALA A 66 4.31 -0.16 -5.38
C ALA A 66 3.64 -1.43 -5.87
N ARG A 67 4.46 -2.38 -6.37
CA ARG A 67 4.03 -3.72 -6.74
C ARG A 67 4.56 -4.75 -5.76
N ILE A 68 3.84 -5.85 -5.63
CA ILE A 68 4.37 -7.07 -5.02
C ILE A 68 5.04 -7.86 -6.16
N PRO A 69 6.33 -8.18 -6.08
CA PRO A 69 6.97 -8.97 -7.11
C PRO A 69 6.32 -10.36 -7.17
N MET A 70 5.88 -10.76 -8.37
CA MET A 70 5.29 -12.06 -8.64
C MET A 70 6.13 -12.77 -9.69
N ALA A 71 6.41 -14.06 -9.48
CA ALA A 71 7.06 -14.89 -10.47
C ALA A 71 6.02 -15.53 -11.41
N GLY A 72 6.29 -15.55 -12.71
CA GLY A 72 5.46 -16.23 -13.71
C GLY A 72 4.38 -15.35 -14.38
N GLN A 73 3.38 -15.99 -14.99
CA GLN A 73 2.33 -15.34 -15.79
C GLN A 73 1.07 -14.98 -14.97
N VAL A 74 1.12 -15.04 -13.65
CA VAL A 74 -0.02 -14.68 -12.81
C VAL A 74 -0.17 -13.16 -12.81
N GLY A 75 -1.27 -12.68 -13.39
CA GLY A 75 -1.47 -11.24 -13.64
C GLY A 75 -1.75 -10.40 -12.39
N SER A 76 -2.29 -10.99 -11.32
CA SER A 76 -2.54 -10.29 -10.05
C SER A 76 -2.85 -11.25 -8.90
N LEU A 77 -2.62 -10.79 -7.67
CA LEU A 77 -3.15 -11.42 -6.47
C LEU A 77 -4.55 -10.91 -6.17
N ASN A 78 -5.36 -11.74 -5.50
CA ASN A 78 -6.57 -11.26 -4.84
C ASN A 78 -6.22 -10.12 -3.85
N VAL A 79 -7.12 -9.14 -3.71
CA VAL A 79 -6.92 -7.96 -2.86
C VAL A 79 -6.57 -8.32 -1.42
N ALA A 80 -7.20 -9.36 -0.85
CA ALA A 80 -6.92 -9.83 0.50
C ALA A 80 -5.51 -10.43 0.62
N ALA A 81 -5.07 -11.21 -0.38
CA ALA A 81 -3.73 -11.79 -0.42
C ALA A 81 -2.66 -10.70 -0.58
N ALA A 82 -2.89 -9.74 -1.48
CA ALA A 82 -2.02 -8.59 -1.65
C ALA A 82 -1.93 -7.76 -0.36
N GLY A 83 -3.06 -7.51 0.30
CA GLY A 83 -3.12 -6.82 1.59
C GLY A 83 -2.35 -7.56 2.69
N ALA A 84 -2.51 -8.89 2.79
CA ALA A 84 -1.80 -9.70 3.77
C ALA A 84 -0.27 -9.64 3.57
N VAL A 85 0.20 -9.82 2.33
CA VAL A 85 1.63 -9.73 1.98
C VAL A 85 2.19 -8.35 2.28
N ALA A 86 1.46 -7.29 1.92
CA ALA A 86 1.91 -5.93 2.16
C ALA A 86 1.98 -5.57 3.65
N LEU A 87 0.97 -5.97 4.43
CA LEU A 87 0.99 -5.79 5.89
C LEU A 87 2.13 -6.59 6.53
N TYR A 88 2.40 -7.80 6.05
CA TYR A 88 3.54 -8.60 6.49
C TYR A 88 4.86 -7.87 6.20
N GLU A 89 5.04 -7.32 5.00
CA GLU A 89 6.26 -6.60 4.63
C GLU A 89 6.48 -5.35 5.50
N ILE A 90 5.42 -4.56 5.74
CA ILE A 90 5.46 -3.42 6.67
C ILE A 90 5.88 -3.88 8.07
N ALA A 91 5.27 -4.95 8.58
CA ALA A 91 5.61 -5.50 9.88
C ALA A 91 7.06 -6.00 9.91
N ARG A 92 7.51 -6.71 8.88
CA ARG A 92 8.87 -7.24 8.74
C ARG A 92 9.93 -6.14 8.80
N GLN A 93 9.71 -5.02 8.12
CA GLN A 93 10.64 -3.88 8.16
C GLN A 93 10.65 -3.17 9.51
N ARG A 94 9.51 -3.15 10.22
CA ARG A 94 9.37 -2.48 11.53
C ARG A 94 9.79 -3.34 12.72
N LEU A 95 9.91 -4.66 12.53
CA LEU A 95 10.43 -5.53 13.57
C LEU A 95 11.88 -5.14 13.88
N PRO A 96 12.25 -5.02 15.17
CA PRO A 96 13.63 -4.76 15.54
C PRO A 96 14.49 -5.91 15.00
N ARG A 97 15.52 -5.58 14.21
CA ARG A 97 16.54 -6.58 13.83
C ARG A 97 17.14 -7.10 15.13
N SER A 98 16.80 -8.34 15.48
CA SER A 98 17.40 -9.04 16.61
C SER A 98 18.91 -9.00 16.41
N LYS A 99 19.62 -8.29 17.30
CA LYS A 99 21.08 -8.40 17.37
C LYS A 99 21.36 -9.86 17.73
N MET A 100 21.98 -10.59 16.81
CA MET A 100 22.72 -11.81 17.14
C MET A 100 23.96 -11.44 17.95
#